data_AF-A0A2M8KSS2-F1
#
_entry.id   AF-A0A2M8KSS2-F1
#
_cell.length_a   1.000
_cell.length_b   1.000
_cell.length_c   1.000
_cell.angle_alpha   90.00
_cell.angle_beta   90.00
_cell.angle_gamma   90.00
#
_symmetry.space_group_name_H-M   'P 1'
#
loop_
_entity.id
_entity.type
_entity.pdbx_description
1 polymer ?
#
loop_
_entity_poly.entity_id
_entity_poly.type
_entity_poly.pdbx_seq_one_letter_code
_entity_poly.pdbx_strand_id
1 'polypeptide(L)'
;MAKKKIVSKKSRVVRSKGSDSVLFSVTPVSRGIAFALFIVFPLIAFALGVQYFQKVSTAEIDREMELPQYLCPAVQKVDCVVPISEENQEMCKPQFLTWAEDNCPSFEGAQY
;
A
#
# COMPACT_ATOMS: atom_id res chain seq x y z
N MET A 1 -51.96 80.21 18.57
CA MET A 1 -51.14 79.90 17.38
C MET A 1 -49.86 79.19 17.82
N ALA A 2 -49.67 77.92 17.48
CA ALA A 2 -48.42 77.19 17.72
C ALA A 2 -48.33 75.99 16.75
N LYS A 3 -47.54 76.10 15.67
CA LYS A 3 -47.25 74.99 14.76
C LYS A 3 -45.97 74.30 15.22
N LYS A 4 -46.12 73.10 15.81
CA LYS A 4 -45.03 72.21 16.22
C LYS A 4 -44.44 71.56 14.96
N LYS A 5 -43.21 71.95 14.57
CA LYS A 5 -42.44 71.30 13.49
C LYS A 5 -41.92 69.95 14.00
N ILE A 6 -42.42 68.85 13.44
CA ILE A 6 -41.84 67.52 13.60
C ILE A 6 -40.87 67.33 12.44
N VAL A 7 -39.57 67.51 12.69
CA VAL A 7 -38.51 67.19 11.72
C VAL A 7 -37.97 65.81 12.08
N SER A 8 -38.32 64.86 11.21
CA SER A 8 -37.94 63.45 11.24
C SER A 8 -36.41 63.29 11.22
N LYS A 9 -35.85 62.66 12.27
CA LYS A 9 -34.43 62.28 12.34
C LYS A 9 -34.18 61.14 11.34
N LYS A 10 -33.45 61.47 10.29
CA LYS A 10 -32.96 60.57 9.26
C LYS A 10 -31.88 59.64 9.84
N SER A 11 -32.26 58.45 10.30
CA SER A 11 -31.31 57.36 10.58
C SER A 11 -30.64 56.95 9.29
N ARG A 12 -29.41 57.45 9.08
CA ARG A 12 -28.58 57.06 7.96
C ARG A 12 -27.99 55.69 8.30
N VAL A 13 -28.62 54.64 7.77
CA VAL A 13 -28.05 53.29 7.72
C VAL A 13 -26.68 53.41 7.05
N VAL A 14 -25.62 53.19 7.81
CA VAL A 14 -24.27 52.98 7.28
C VAL A 14 -24.31 51.62 6.61
N ARG A 15 -24.46 51.63 5.28
CA ARG A 15 -24.42 50.44 4.45
C ARG A 15 -23.00 49.89 4.55
N SER A 16 -22.88 48.73 5.18
CA SER A 16 -21.67 47.92 5.25
C SER A 16 -20.99 47.89 3.89
N LYS A 17 -19.68 48.17 3.87
CA LYS A 17 -18.83 47.97 2.69
C LYS A 17 -19.05 46.55 2.22
N GLY A 18 -19.56 46.41 1.00
CA GLY A 18 -19.60 45.13 0.33
C GLY A 18 -18.19 44.56 0.35
N SER A 19 -18.05 43.36 0.88
CA SER A 19 -16.96 42.48 0.49
C SER A 19 -16.93 42.47 -1.03
N ASP A 20 -15.87 43.03 -1.60
CA ASP A 20 -15.56 42.90 -3.01
C ASP A 20 -15.44 41.41 -3.30
N SER A 21 -16.56 40.87 -3.79
CA SER A 21 -16.65 39.90 -4.85
C SER A 21 -15.31 39.35 -5.31
N VAL A 22 -14.82 38.32 -4.61
CA VAL A 22 -14.17 37.19 -5.28
C VAL A 22 -15.28 36.37 -5.94
N LEU A 23 -16.02 37.03 -6.84
CA LEU A 23 -16.82 36.35 -7.84
C LEU A 23 -15.79 35.77 -8.80
N PHE A 24 -15.38 34.53 -8.53
CA PHE A 24 -14.84 33.66 -9.56
C PHE A 24 -15.86 33.71 -10.69
N SER A 25 -15.59 34.53 -11.71
CA SER A 25 -16.28 34.44 -12.97
C SER A 25 -16.04 33.01 -13.43
N VAL A 26 -17.06 32.18 -13.32
CA VAL A 26 -17.10 30.86 -13.95
C VAL A 26 -17.19 31.16 -15.44
N THR A 27 -16.07 31.56 -16.04
CA THR A 27 -15.96 31.74 -17.47
C THR A 27 -16.21 30.37 -18.10
N PRO A 28 -16.84 30.28 -19.27
CA PRO A 28 -17.06 29.00 -19.95
C PRO A 28 -15.75 28.21 -20.15
N VAL A 29 -14.63 28.93 -20.18
CA VAL A 29 -13.26 28.39 -20.18
C VAL A 29 -12.97 27.56 -18.91
N SER A 30 -13.40 27.98 -17.72
CA SER A 30 -13.15 27.25 -16.47
C SER A 30 -13.88 25.91 -16.42
N ARG A 31 -15.06 25.82 -17.04
CA ARG A 31 -15.80 24.56 -17.18
C ARG A 31 -15.07 23.61 -18.13
N GLY A 32 -14.58 24.10 -19.27
CA GLY A 32 -13.80 23.31 -20.22
C GLY A 32 -12.51 22.73 -19.60
N ILE A 33 -11.79 23.55 -18.82
CA ILE A 33 -10.58 23.10 -18.11
C ILE A 33 -10.95 22.04 -17.06
N ALA A 34 -12.05 22.22 -16.31
CA ALA A 34 -12.49 21.23 -15.32
C ALA A 34 -12.84 19.88 -15.95
N PHE A 35 -13.52 19.87 -17.12
CA PHE A 35 -13.80 18.62 -17.85
C PHE A 35 -12.53 17.96 -18.39
N ALA A 36 -11.58 18.75 -18.90
CA ALA A 36 -10.29 18.23 -19.36
C ALA A 36 -9.51 17.57 -18.22
N LEU A 37 -9.45 18.22 -17.05
CA LEU A 37 -8.80 17.65 -15.87
C LEU A 37 -9.53 16.39 -15.36
N PHE A 38 -10.87 16.35 -15.42
CA PHE A 38 -11.64 15.19 -15.00
C PHE A 38 -11.41 13.95 -15.88
N ILE A 39 -11.02 14.12 -17.15
CA ILE A 39 -10.69 13.02 -18.06
C ILE A 39 -9.21 12.64 -17.95
N VAL A 40 -8.32 13.63 -17.84
CA VAL A 40 -6.87 13.38 -17.80
C VAL A 40 -6.42 12.81 -16.45
N PHE A 41 -7.03 13.26 -15.35
CA PHE A 41 -6.70 12.78 -14.00
C PHE A 41 -6.88 11.26 -13.80
N PRO A 42 -8.01 10.63 -14.16
CA PRO A 42 -8.17 9.18 -14.03
C PRO A 42 -7.21 8.41 -14.94
N LEU A 43 -6.85 8.93 -16.13
CA LEU A 43 -5.88 8.27 -17.01
C LEU A 43 -4.47 8.27 -16.40
N ILE A 44 -4.04 9.40 -15.82
CA ILE A 44 -2.76 9.48 -15.12
C ILE A 44 -2.77 8.59 -13.87
N ALA A 45 -3.84 8.62 -13.08
CA ALA A 45 -3.99 7.77 -11.90
C ALA A 45 -3.97 6.28 -12.26
N PHE A 46 -4.58 5.89 -13.37
CA PHE A 46 -4.55 4.52 -13.88
C PHE A 46 -3.14 4.11 -14.34
N ALA A 47 -2.44 4.96 -15.11
CA ALA A 47 -1.08 4.68 -15.55
C ALA A 47 -0.10 4.52 -14.38
N LEU A 48 -0.20 5.40 -13.37
CA LEU A 48 0.56 5.28 -12.13
C LEU A 48 0.13 4.04 -11.34
N GLY A 49 -1.16 3.75 -11.25
CA GLY A 49 -1.71 2.57 -10.58
C GLY A 49 -1.17 1.26 -11.16
N VAL A 50 -1.12 1.13 -12.49
CA VAL A 50 -0.55 -0.06 -13.17
C VAL A 50 0.94 -0.22 -12.86
N GLN A 51 1.71 0.86 -12.87
CA GLN A 51 3.14 0.86 -12.52
C GLN A 51 3.38 0.46 -11.06
N TYR A 52 2.54 0.96 -10.15
CA TYR A 52 2.58 0.57 -8.74
C TYR A 52 2.17 -0.90 -8.54
N PHE A 53 1.14 -1.36 -9.24
CA PHE A 53 0.67 -2.73 -9.15
C PHE A 53 1.72 -3.72 -9.65
N GLN A 54 2.41 -3.40 -10.75
CA GLN A 54 3.53 -4.23 -11.22
C GLN A 54 4.65 -4.32 -10.17
N LYS A 55 5.08 -3.19 -9.59
CA LYS A 55 6.13 -3.18 -8.57
C LYS A 55 5.77 -3.96 -7.30
N VAL A 56 4.52 -3.86 -6.85
CA VAL A 56 4.03 -4.62 -5.68
C VAL A 56 3.88 -6.10 -6.03
N SER A 57 3.43 -6.44 -7.24
CA SER A 57 3.33 -7.84 -7.67
C SER A 57 4.69 -8.52 -7.78
N THR A 58 5.72 -7.84 -8.27
CA THR A 58 7.08 -8.41 -8.35
C THR A 58 7.72 -8.58 -6.97
N ALA A 59 7.39 -7.73 -5.99
CA ALA A 59 7.89 -7.89 -4.63
C ALA A 59 7.25 -9.08 -3.88
N GLU A 60 6.08 -9.54 -4.32
CA GLU A 60 5.44 -10.75 -3.78
C GLU A 60 5.85 -12.02 -4.56
N ILE A 61 6.23 -11.90 -5.84
CA ILE A 61 6.63 -13.02 -6.69
C ILE A 61 8.09 -13.47 -6.45
N ASP A 62 8.96 -12.62 -5.89
CA ASP A 62 10.27 -13.07 -5.36
C ASP A 62 10.16 -13.82 -4.01
N ARG A 63 8.94 -14.08 -3.50
CA ARG A 63 8.67 -15.19 -2.58
C ARG A 63 8.30 -16.46 -3.34
N GLU A 64 8.90 -16.69 -4.50
CA GLU A 64 9.16 -18.06 -4.92
C GLU A 64 9.93 -18.69 -3.76
N MET A 65 9.17 -19.45 -2.99
CA MET A 65 9.60 -20.57 -2.19
C MET A 65 10.56 -21.37 -3.07
N GLU A 66 11.82 -20.97 -3.09
CA GLU A 66 12.91 -21.73 -3.68
C GLU A 66 12.91 -23.00 -2.86
N LEU A 67 12.15 -24.00 -3.32
CA LEU A 67 11.92 -25.22 -2.59
C LEU A 67 13.32 -25.80 -2.43
N PRO A 68 13.88 -25.82 -1.20
CA PRO A 68 15.25 -26.25 -1.02
C PRO A 68 15.37 -27.63 -1.65
N GLN A 69 16.30 -27.76 -2.60
CA GLN A 69 16.54 -29.02 -3.29
C GLN A 69 17.23 -29.97 -2.31
N TYR A 70 16.43 -30.56 -1.44
CA TYR A 70 16.91 -31.56 -0.51
C TYR A 70 17.20 -32.85 -1.26
N LEU A 71 18.32 -33.46 -0.92
CA LEU A 71 18.72 -34.77 -1.40
C LEU A 71 18.57 -35.76 -0.26
N CYS A 72 18.15 -36.98 -0.57
CA CYS A 72 18.06 -38.03 0.43
C CYS A 72 19.45 -38.33 1.01
N PRO A 73 19.58 -38.41 2.34
CA PRO A 73 20.85 -38.74 2.95
C PRO A 73 21.27 -40.16 2.57
N ALA A 74 22.57 -40.38 2.38
CA ALA A 74 23.12 -41.72 2.12
C ALA A 74 23.02 -42.64 3.35
N VAL A 75 22.89 -42.04 4.54
CA VAL A 75 22.78 -42.73 5.82
C VAL A 75 21.31 -42.86 6.23
N GLN A 76 20.98 -43.96 6.92
CA GLN A 76 19.62 -44.20 7.42
C GLN A 76 19.27 -43.28 8.60
N LYS A 77 20.26 -42.90 9.42
CA LYS A 77 20.09 -41.98 10.54
C LYS A 77 21.09 -40.83 10.44
N VAL A 78 20.59 -39.61 10.65
CA VAL A 78 21.44 -38.41 10.74
C VAL A 78 21.80 -38.19 12.20
N ASP A 79 23.10 -38.04 12.48
CA ASP A 79 23.60 -37.77 13.83
C ASP A 79 23.54 -36.27 14.12
N CYS A 80 22.67 -35.91 15.06
CA CYS A 80 22.41 -34.56 15.54
C CYS A 80 22.88 -34.35 16.98
N VAL A 81 23.75 -35.22 17.50
CA VAL A 81 24.37 -35.10 18.82
C VAL A 81 25.36 -33.93 18.81
N VAL A 82 25.37 -33.13 19.88
CA VAL A 82 26.31 -31.99 20.02
C VAL A 82 27.71 -32.50 20.39
N PRO A 83 28.79 -32.05 19.72
CA PRO A 83 28.82 -31.07 18.63
C PRO A 83 28.42 -31.68 17.28
N ILE A 84 27.45 -31.03 16.62
CA ILE A 84 26.97 -31.45 15.29
C ILE A 84 28.09 -31.20 14.27
N SER A 85 28.37 -32.19 13.42
CA SER A 85 29.30 -32.00 12.31
C SER A 85 28.78 -30.92 11.35
N GLU A 86 29.68 -30.15 10.75
CA GLU A 86 29.30 -29.08 9.80
C GLU A 86 28.47 -29.63 8.63
N GLU A 87 28.73 -30.87 8.23
CA GLU A 87 27.99 -31.62 7.21
C GLU A 87 26.53 -31.93 7.63
N ASN A 88 26.29 -32.28 8.89
CA ASN A 88 24.95 -32.63 9.38
C ASN A 88 24.15 -31.42 9.84
N GLN A 89 24.77 -30.24 9.94
CA GLN A 89 24.12 -29.05 10.49
C GLN A 89 22.86 -28.65 9.71
N GLU A 90 22.86 -28.86 8.40
CA GLU A 90 21.69 -28.61 7.55
C GLU A 90 20.65 -29.73 7.62
N MET A 91 21.11 -30.98 7.77
CA MET A 91 20.25 -32.17 7.85
C MET A 91 19.52 -32.26 9.19
N CYS A 92 20.09 -31.68 10.25
CA CYS A 92 19.45 -31.61 11.57
C CYS A 92 18.39 -30.51 11.68
N LYS A 93 18.13 -29.74 10.62
CA LYS A 93 17.03 -28.76 10.59
C LYS A 93 15.69 -29.51 10.55
N PRO A 94 14.68 -29.08 11.32
CA PRO A 94 13.38 -29.78 11.38
C PRO A 94 12.72 -29.89 10.00
N GLN A 95 12.86 -28.87 9.15
CA GLN A 95 12.31 -28.86 7.78
C GLN A 95 12.88 -30.00 6.91
N PHE A 96 14.18 -30.29 7.03
CA PHE A 96 14.81 -31.39 6.31
C PHE A 96 14.33 -32.74 6.83
N LEU A 97 14.23 -32.89 8.16
CA LEU A 97 13.81 -34.15 8.78
C LEU A 97 12.38 -34.53 8.35
N THR A 98 11.45 -33.58 8.37
CA THR A 98 10.07 -33.85 7.92
C THR A 98 10.02 -34.17 6.43
N TRP A 99 10.77 -33.42 5.61
CA TRP A 99 10.86 -33.71 4.18
C TRP A 99 11.47 -35.10 3.91
N ALA A 100 12.52 -35.48 4.63
CA ALA A 100 13.21 -36.74 4.45
C ALA A 100 12.34 -37.93 4.85
N GLU A 101 11.54 -37.81 5.93
CA GLU A 101 10.55 -38.82 6.31
C GLU A 101 9.52 -39.08 5.20
N ASP A 102 9.08 -38.03 4.50
CA ASP A 102 8.07 -38.14 3.44
C ASP A 102 8.64 -38.61 2.09
N ASN A 103 9.91 -38.29 1.79
CA ASN A 103 10.48 -38.46 0.44
C ASN A 103 11.56 -39.55 0.36
N CYS A 104 12.17 -39.95 1.48
CA CYS A 104 13.29 -40.86 1.50
C CYS A 104 12.92 -42.19 2.19
N PRO A 105 12.69 -43.28 1.43
CA PRO A 105 12.26 -44.56 2.00
C PRO A 105 13.31 -45.23 2.89
N SER A 106 14.56 -44.80 2.80
CA SER A 106 15.68 -45.30 3.58
C SER A 106 15.93 -44.50 4.86
N PHE A 107 15.18 -43.43 5.09
CA PHE A 107 15.39 -42.54 6.23
C PHE A 107 14.63 -43.07 7.46
N GLU A 108 15.37 -43.33 8.55
CA GLU A 108 14.84 -43.81 9.83
C GLU A 108 14.72 -42.70 10.89
N GLY A 109 15.17 -41.48 10.59
CA GLY A 109 15.06 -40.32 11.48
C GLY A 109 16.40 -39.72 11.92
N ALA A 110 16.32 -38.77 12.84
CA ALA A 110 17.49 -38.18 13.50
C ALA A 110 17.82 -38.89 14.82
N GLN A 111 19.11 -38.99 15.12
CA GLN A 111 19.65 -39.41 16.41
C GLN A 111 20.13 -38.17 17.17
N TYR A 112 19.67 -37.99 18.41
CA TYR A 112 19.99 -36.85 19.28
C TYR A 112 20.79 -37.26 20.52
#